data_AF-A0A453LIF7-F1
#
_entry.id   AF-A0A453LIF7-F1
#
_cell.length_a   1.000
_cell.length_b   1.000
_cell.length_c   1.000
_cell.angle_alpha   90.00
_cell.angle_beta   90.00
_cell.angle_gamma   90.00
#
_symmetry.space_group_name_H-M   'P 1'
#
loop_
_entity.id
_entity.type
_entity.pdbx_description
1 polymer ?
#
loop_
_entity_poly.entity_id
_entity_poly.type
_entity_poly.pdbx_seq_one_letter_code
_entity_poly.pdbx_strand_id
1 'polypeptide(L)' 'MVVNRIMKDGKKSLAYQILYRAVKKIQQKTETNPLLVLRQAIRRVTPNIGVKTR' A
#
# COMPACT_ATOMS: atom_id res chain seq x y z
N MET A 1 -1.06 -4.48 -7.54
CA MET A 1 0.08 -4.94 -6.72
C MET A 1 -0.24 -4.93 -5.22
N VAL A 2 -0.63 -3.79 -4.63
CA VAL A 2 -0.91 -3.68 -3.17
C VAL A 2 -2.14 -4.48 -2.74
N VAL A 3 -3.27 -4.36 -3.47
CA VAL A 3 -4.50 -5.12 -3.16
C VAL A 3 -4.25 -6.63 -3.11
N ASN A 4 -3.51 -7.16 -4.08
CA ASN A 4 -3.20 -8.59 -4.15
C ASN A 4 -2.33 -9.07 -2.98
N ARG A 5 -1.51 -8.19 -2.39
CA ARG A 5 -0.71 -8.51 -1.20
C ARG A 5 -1.52 -8.42 0.10
N ILE A 6 -2.58 -7.62 0.13
CA ILE A 6 -3.51 -7.53 1.26
C ILE A 6 -4.52 -8.70 1.23
N MET A 7 -4.88 -9.16 0.04
CA MET A 7 -5.87 -10.22 -0.15
C MET A 7 -5.39 -11.54 0.46
N LYS A 8 -6.18 -12.09 1.37
CA LYS A 8 -6.00 -13.40 1.98
C LYS A 8 -7.16 -14.32 1.58
N ASP A 9 -6.88 -15.60 1.35
CA ASP A 9 -7.88 -16.63 1.02
C ASP A 9 -8.75 -16.29 -0.21
N GLY A 10 -8.22 -15.53 -1.16
CA GLY A 10 -8.96 -15.10 -2.37
C GLY A 10 -10.06 -14.05 -2.12
N LYS A 11 -10.16 -13.49 -0.90
CA LYS A 11 -11.22 -12.54 -0.52
C LYS A 11 -10.98 -11.13 -1.10
N LYS A 12 -11.29 -10.97 -2.38
CA LYS A 12 -11.05 -9.72 -3.13
C LYS A 12 -11.83 -8.53 -2.56
N SER A 13 -13.14 -8.68 -2.32
CA SER A 13 -13.99 -7.59 -1.82
C SER A 13 -13.49 -7.03 -0.48
N LEU A 14 -13.08 -7.92 0.44
CA LEU A 14 -12.54 -7.55 1.74
C LEU A 14 -11.21 -6.77 1.60
N ALA A 15 -10.31 -7.21 0.71
CA ALA A 15 -9.06 -6.52 0.46
C ALA A 15 -9.26 -5.09 -0.04
N TYR A 16 -10.23 -4.88 -0.94
CA TYR A 16 -10.60 -3.54 -1.41
C TYR A 16 -11.17 -2.68 -0.27
N GLN A 17 -12.08 -3.22 0.54
CA GLN A 17 -12.64 -2.49 1.68
C GLN A 17 -11.55 -2.02 2.65
N ILE A 18 -10.59 -2.89 2.98
CA ILE A 18 -9.46 -2.54 3.85
C ILE A 18 -8.63 -1.42 3.22
N LEU A 19 -8.31 -1.53 1.93
CA LEU A 19 -7.52 -0.51 1.23
C LEU A 19 -8.24 0.85 1.21
N TYR A 20 -9.52 0.90 0.83
CA TYR A 20 -10.28 2.16 0.79
C TYR A 20 -10.40 2.80 2.17
N ARG A 21 -10.61 2.01 3.22
CA ARG A 21 -10.61 2.51 4.61
C ARG A 21 -9.26 3.11 5.01
N ALA A 22 -8.16 2.47 4.64
CA ALA A 22 -6.81 2.96 4.93
C ALA A 22 -6.51 4.27 4.17
N VAL A 23 -6.84 4.34 2.88
CA VAL A 23 -6.66 5.53 2.04
C VAL A 23 -7.45 6.72 2.59
N LYS A 24 -8.70 6.50 3.03
CA LYS A 24 -9.51 7.55 3.67
C LYS A 24 -8.87 8.08 4.96
N LYS A 25 -8.31 7.20 5.80
CA LYS A 25 -7.59 7.60 7.01
C LYS A 25 -6.33 8.42 6.69
N ILE A 26 -5.60 8.07 5.64
CA ILE A 26 -4.41 8.82 5.21
C ILE A 26 -4.81 10.22 4.74
N GLN A 27 -5.88 10.32 3.94
CA GLN A 27 -6.38 11.61 3.45
C GLN A 27 -6.79 12.54 4.61
N GLN A 28 -7.48 12.01 5.63
CA GLN A 28 -7.87 12.77 6.82
C GLN A 28 -6.68 13.29 7.63
N LYS A 29 -5.56 12.56 7.65
CA LYS A 29 -4.37 12.94 8.43
C LYS A 29 -3.44 13.91 7.71
N THR A 30 -3.37 13.81 6.38
CA THR A 30 -2.29 14.41 5.60
C THR A 30 -2.77 15.55 4.70
N GLU A 31 -4.10 15.72 4.56
CA GLU A 31 -4.80 16.71 3.72
C GLU A 31 -4.33 16.79 2.24
N THR A 32 -3.50 15.84 1.84
CA THR A 32 -2.86 15.72 0.53
C THR A 32 -3.34 14.47 -0.17
N ASN A 33 -3.06 14.37 -1.47
CA ASN A 33 -3.50 13.24 -2.28
C ASN A 33 -2.91 11.93 -1.72
N PRO A 34 -3.75 11.00 -1.19
CA PRO A 34 -3.28 9.81 -0.51
C PRO A 34 -2.56 8.82 -1.45
N LEU A 35 -2.80 8.90 -2.76
CA LEU A 35 -2.10 8.08 -3.75
C LEU A 35 -0.63 8.52 -3.92
N LEU A 36 -0.36 9.82 -3.81
CA LEU A 36 1.01 10.36 -3.84
C LEU A 36 1.77 9.91 -2.59
N VAL A 37 1.13 10.02 -1.42
CA VAL A 37 1.69 9.55 -0.14
C VAL A 37 2.02 8.06 -0.20
N LEU A 38 1.10 7.23 -0.72
CA LEU A 38 1.33 5.79 -0.87
C LEU A 38 2.52 5.50 -1.80
N ARG A 39 2.61 6.21 -2.94
CA ARG A 39 3.72 6.05 -3.89
C ARG A 39 5.06 6.46 -3.27
N GLN A 40 5.08 7.57 -2.53
CA GLN A 40 6.26 8.05 -1.83
C GLN A 40 6.69 7.07 -0.73
N ALA A 41 5.75 6.52 0.02
CA ALA A 41 6.02 5.51 1.03
C ALA A 41 6.65 4.25 0.42
N ILE A 42 6.10 3.74 -0.68
CA ILE A 42 6.68 2.58 -1.39
C ILE A 42 8.11 2.88 -1.84
N ARG A 43 8.38 4.05 -2.41
CA ARG A 43 9.74 4.45 -2.81
C ARG A 43 10.71 4.50 -1.64
N ARG A 44 10.28 5.03 -0.48
CA ARG A 44 11.10 5.12 0.73
C ARG A 44 11.39 3.75 1.35
N VAL A 45 10.44 2.81 1.27
CA VAL A 45 10.58 1.45 1.84
C VAL A 45 11.33 0.51 0.88
N THR A 46 11.40 0.84 -0.41
CA THR A 46 12.13 0.03 -1.39
C THR A 46 13.64 0.17 -1.13
N PRO A 47 14.35 -0.92 -0.80
CA PRO A 47 15.79 -0.86 -0.59
C PRO A 47 16.51 -0.65 -1.93
N ASN A 48 17.59 0.13 -1.90
CA ASN A 48 18.42 0.37 -3.09
C ASN A 48 19.26 -0.86 -3.48
N ILE A 49 19.51 -1.77 -2.53
CA ILE A 49 20.35 -2.95 -2.72
C ILE A 49 19.56 -4.16 -2.23
N GLY A 50 19.47 -5.19 -3.06
CA GLY A 50 18.92 -6.50 -2.70
C GLY A 50 20.04 -7.52 -2.59
N VAL A 51 20.06 -8.31 -1.53
CA VAL A 51 20.96 -9.47 -1.43
C VAL A 51 20.36 -10.60 -2.26
N LYS A 52 21.14 -11.15 -3.19
CA LYS A 52 20.86 -12.42 -3.85
C LYS A 52 22.01 -13.37 -3.54
N THR A 53 21.69 -14.54 -3.01
CA THR A 53 22.64 -15.65 -2.93
C THR A 53 22.96 -16.13 -4.34
N ARG A 54 24.22 -16.52 -4.58
CA ARG A 54 24.65 -17.15 -5.84
C ARG A 54 24.01 -18.52 -6.00
#